data_AF-F9YAH8-F1
#
_entry.id   AF-F9YAH8-F1
#
_cell.length_a   1.000
_cell.length_b   1.000
_cell.length_c   1.000
_cell.angle_alpha   90.00
_cell.angle_beta   90.00
_cell.angle_gamma   90.00
#
_symmetry.space_group_name_H-M   'P 1'
#
loop_
_entity.id
_entity.type
_entity.pdbx_description
1 polymer ?
#
loop_
_entity_poly.entity_id
_entity_poly.type
_entity_poly.pdbx_seq_one_letter_code
_entity_poly.pdbx_strand_id
1 'polypeptide(L)'
;MTQDSQQFAPLGADRIADAAARVEAALSRIAGVLQASASGPLHAGHAADTSEQLAAAEGRFAVLEQQLAAQGSRLAEIDDELYRLRQSNAELRAVAEEMRGSLAANVADPRLINRAMEAEIAALQASRAADLAEVSAVIAGLRPLVANSARPSHQFRAADFEEQE
;
A
#
# COMPACT_ATOMS: atom_id res chain seq x y z
N MET A 1 -38.45 83.23 -23.27
CA MET A 1 -37.08 83.67 -22.96
C MET A 1 -37.07 83.92 -21.46
N THR A 2 -36.34 83.21 -20.61
CA THR A 2 -35.04 82.56 -20.77
C THR A 2 -34.79 81.65 -19.55
N GLN A 3 -34.28 80.43 -19.82
CA GLN A 3 -33.37 79.60 -19.00
C GLN A 3 -33.88 79.18 -17.60
N ASP A 4 -34.31 77.94 -17.35
CA ASP A 4 -33.64 76.65 -17.58
C ASP A 4 -32.14 76.67 -17.26
N SER A 5 -31.84 76.81 -15.97
CA SER A 5 -30.50 76.60 -15.42
C SER A 5 -30.46 75.20 -14.82
N GLN A 6 -29.99 74.26 -15.64
CA GLN A 6 -29.82 72.86 -15.30
C GLN A 6 -28.99 72.71 -14.03
N GLN A 7 -29.63 72.12 -13.04
CA GLN A 7 -29.01 71.55 -11.86
C GLN A 7 -28.29 70.27 -12.28
N PHE A 8 -27.02 70.39 -12.68
CA PHE A 8 -26.11 69.25 -12.86
C PHE A 8 -25.81 68.63 -11.49
N ALA A 9 -26.65 67.69 -11.07
CA ALA A 9 -26.40 66.84 -9.91
C ALA A 9 -25.34 65.77 -10.25
N PRO A 10 -24.50 65.32 -9.28
CA PRO A 10 -23.37 64.43 -9.50
C PRO A 10 -23.83 62.99 -9.78
N LEU A 11 -24.23 62.72 -11.02
CA LEU A 11 -24.82 61.44 -11.47
C LEU A 11 -23.83 60.26 -11.53
N GLY A 12 -22.57 60.44 -11.10
CA GLY A 12 -21.51 59.43 -11.17
C GLY A 12 -21.44 58.51 -9.94
N ALA A 13 -21.45 59.10 -8.74
CA ALA A 13 -21.28 58.33 -7.49
C ALA A 13 -22.49 57.44 -7.17
N ASP A 14 -23.70 57.96 -7.38
CA ASP A 14 -24.96 57.23 -7.13
C ASP A 14 -25.15 56.03 -8.06
N ARG A 15 -24.74 56.15 -9.33
CA ARG A 15 -24.82 55.04 -10.30
C ARG A 15 -23.80 53.95 -10.04
N ILE A 16 -22.60 54.32 -9.58
CA ILE A 16 -21.57 53.35 -9.18
C ILE A 16 -22.01 52.61 -7.91
N ALA A 17 -22.62 53.31 -6.95
CA ALA A 17 -23.18 52.69 -5.76
C ALA A 17 -24.33 51.72 -6.10
N ASP A 18 -25.25 52.11 -6.98
CA ASP A 18 -26.34 51.23 -7.43
C ASP A 18 -25.82 50.01 -8.21
N ALA A 19 -24.81 50.19 -9.06
CA ALA A 19 -24.16 49.08 -9.77
C ALA A 19 -23.42 48.13 -8.81
N ALA A 20 -22.72 48.64 -7.81
CA ALA A 20 -22.06 47.83 -6.78
C ALA A 20 -23.07 47.01 -5.97
N ALA A 21 -24.17 47.63 -5.54
CA ALA A 21 -25.26 46.96 -4.82
C ALA A 21 -25.92 45.85 -5.68
N ARG A 22 -26.09 46.08 -6.99
CA ARG A 22 -26.60 45.08 -7.94
C ARG A 22 -25.64 43.90 -8.13
N VAL A 23 -24.33 44.15 -8.21
CA VAL A 23 -23.31 43.10 -8.31
C VAL A 23 -23.28 42.28 -7.02
N GLU A 24 -23.32 42.91 -5.86
CA GLU A 24 -23.34 42.21 -4.57
C GLU A 24 -24.60 41.36 -4.42
N ALA A 25 -25.77 41.90 -4.76
CA ALA A 25 -27.01 41.13 -4.78
C ALA A 25 -26.99 39.96 -5.80
N ALA A 26 -26.36 40.16 -6.97
CA ALA A 26 -26.19 39.09 -7.96
C ALA A 26 -25.23 38.01 -7.44
N LEU A 27 -24.13 38.39 -6.79
CA LEU A 27 -23.18 37.46 -6.17
C LEU A 27 -23.83 36.67 -5.03
N SER A 28 -24.60 37.31 -4.14
CA SER A 28 -25.36 36.61 -3.11
C SER A 28 -26.39 35.64 -3.70
N ARG A 29 -27.03 36.01 -4.82
CA ARG A 29 -27.98 35.14 -5.52
C ARG A 29 -27.29 33.95 -6.17
N ILE A 30 -26.13 34.15 -6.81
CA ILE A 30 -25.32 33.08 -7.40
C ILE A 30 -24.80 32.15 -6.29
N ALA A 31 -24.29 32.71 -5.19
CA ALA A 31 -23.85 31.93 -4.03
C ALA A 31 -25.00 31.09 -3.45
N GLY A 32 -26.20 31.67 -3.31
CA GLY A 32 -27.38 30.95 -2.87
C GLY A 32 -27.80 29.82 -3.84
N VAL A 33 -27.75 30.06 -5.15
CA VAL A 33 -28.02 29.03 -6.17
C VAL A 33 -26.98 27.92 -6.11
N LEU A 34 -25.69 28.24 -6.01
CA LEU A 34 -24.61 27.25 -5.92
C LEU A 34 -24.76 26.37 -4.66
N GLN A 35 -25.09 26.99 -3.51
CA GLN A 35 -25.31 26.29 -2.25
C GLN A 35 -26.55 25.40 -2.32
N ALA A 36 -27.64 25.87 -2.94
CA ALA A 36 -28.86 25.08 -3.16
C ALA A 36 -28.61 23.91 -4.13
N SER A 37 -27.81 24.12 -5.17
CA SER A 37 -27.37 23.05 -6.09
C SER A 37 -26.52 22.00 -5.37
N ALA A 38 -25.59 22.41 -4.50
CA ALA A 38 -24.77 21.49 -3.71
C ALA A 38 -25.57 20.73 -2.62
N SER A 39 -26.64 21.35 -2.11
CA SER A 39 -27.49 20.78 -1.04
C SER A 39 -28.68 19.96 -1.56
N GLY A 40 -28.84 19.83 -2.89
CA GLY A 40 -29.93 19.05 -3.48
C GLY A 40 -29.83 17.55 -3.15
N PRO A 41 -30.96 16.83 -2.98
CA PRO A 41 -30.97 15.44 -2.56
C PRO A 41 -30.18 14.49 -3.46
N LEU A 42 -30.00 14.85 -4.74
CA LEU A 42 -29.17 14.08 -5.67
C LEU A 42 -27.68 14.23 -5.36
N HIS A 43 -27.18 15.42 -5.04
CA HIS A 43 -25.75 15.65 -4.78
C HIS A 43 -25.32 15.22 -3.37
N ALA A 44 -26.21 15.31 -2.38
CA ALA A 44 -25.95 14.77 -1.03
C ALA A 44 -25.73 13.24 -1.05
N GLY A 45 -26.46 12.51 -1.90
CA GLY A 45 -26.25 11.07 -2.12
C GLY A 45 -24.90 10.76 -2.75
N HIS A 46 -24.48 11.50 -3.79
CA HIS A 46 -23.16 11.31 -4.41
C HIS A 46 -22.01 11.68 -3.47
N ALA A 47 -22.17 12.70 -2.62
CA ALA A 47 -21.17 13.06 -1.61
C ALA A 47 -21.02 11.97 -0.53
N ALA A 48 -22.12 11.35 -0.12
CA ALA A 48 -22.10 10.21 0.81
C ALA A 48 -21.47 8.97 0.15
N ASP A 49 -21.87 8.62 -1.08
CA ASP A 49 -21.32 7.50 -1.84
C ASP A 49 -19.82 7.65 -2.11
N THR A 50 -19.36 8.87 -2.46
CA THR A 50 -17.94 9.13 -2.68
C THR A 50 -17.12 9.05 -1.40
N SER A 51 -17.67 9.50 -0.26
CA SER A 51 -17.04 9.33 1.04
C SER A 51 -16.95 7.85 1.45
N GLU A 52 -17.98 7.06 1.17
CA GLU A 52 -17.97 5.61 1.44
C GLU A 52 -16.99 4.86 0.54
N GLN A 53 -16.94 5.22 -0.76
CA GLN A 53 -15.97 4.67 -1.70
C GLN A 53 -14.52 5.00 -1.30
N LEU A 54 -14.27 6.23 -0.82
CA LEU A 54 -12.95 6.63 -0.33
C LEU A 54 -12.55 5.82 0.90
N ALA A 55 -13.44 5.70 1.89
CA ALA A 55 -13.19 4.88 3.08
C ALA A 55 -12.93 3.39 2.72
N ALA A 56 -13.67 2.85 1.75
CA ALA A 56 -13.47 1.49 1.25
C ALA A 56 -12.15 1.34 0.45
N ALA A 57 -11.68 2.40 -0.21
CA ALA A 57 -10.39 2.42 -0.90
C ALA A 57 -9.24 2.53 0.11
N GLU A 58 -9.34 3.42 1.11
CA GLU A 58 -8.39 3.57 2.21
C GLU A 58 -8.24 2.26 2.98
N GLY A 59 -9.34 1.57 3.29
CA GLY A 59 -9.29 0.25 3.92
C GLY A 59 -8.55 -0.80 3.07
N ARG A 60 -8.74 -0.77 1.74
CA ARG A 60 -7.98 -1.65 0.82
C ARG A 60 -6.50 -1.29 0.78
N PHE A 61 -6.16 0.00 0.77
CA PHE A 61 -4.77 0.48 0.82
C PHE A 61 -4.10 0.06 2.12
N ALA A 62 -4.74 0.24 3.27
CA ALA A 62 -4.20 -0.19 4.56
C ALA A 62 -3.90 -1.71 4.59
N VAL A 63 -4.78 -2.53 4.00
CA VAL A 63 -4.55 -3.98 3.87
C VAL A 63 -3.37 -4.29 2.96
N LEU A 64 -3.21 -3.57 1.84
CA LEU A 64 -2.08 -3.74 0.92
C LEU A 64 -0.76 -3.29 1.55
N GLU A 65 -0.74 -2.17 2.28
CA GLU A 65 0.42 -1.70 3.03
C GLU A 65 0.86 -2.72 4.08
N GLN A 66 -0.08 -3.29 4.83
CA GLN A 66 0.21 -4.34 5.80
C GLN A 66 0.79 -5.59 5.13
N GLN A 67 0.25 -5.99 3.97
CA GLN A 67 0.78 -7.12 3.21
C GLN A 67 2.19 -6.84 2.69
N LEU A 68 2.45 -5.64 2.18
CA LEU A 68 3.75 -5.23 1.68
C LEU A 68 4.79 -5.19 2.81
N ALA A 69 4.44 -4.63 3.97
CA ALA A 69 5.30 -4.64 5.15
C ALA A 69 5.63 -6.07 5.60
N ALA A 70 4.63 -6.95 5.63
CA ALA A 70 4.85 -8.36 5.98
C ALA A 70 5.71 -9.10 4.94
N GLN A 71 5.60 -8.76 3.65
CA GLN A 71 6.48 -9.30 2.60
C GLN A 71 7.92 -8.80 2.78
N GLY A 72 8.10 -7.50 3.06
CA GLY A 72 9.41 -6.92 3.33
C GLY A 72 10.12 -7.59 4.50
N SER A 73 9.42 -7.83 5.62
CA SER A 73 9.98 -8.56 6.78
C SER A 73 10.46 -9.97 6.40
N ARG A 74 9.66 -10.71 5.63
CA ARG A 74 10.02 -12.07 5.20
C ARG A 74 11.24 -12.08 4.27
N LEU A 75 11.34 -11.12 3.36
CA LEU A 75 12.50 -11.01 2.49
C LEU A 75 13.77 -10.72 3.30
N ALA A 76 13.70 -9.82 4.28
CA ALA A 76 14.80 -9.55 5.18
C ALA A 76 15.23 -10.80 5.97
N GLU A 77 14.28 -11.58 6.48
CA GLU A 77 14.56 -12.86 7.16
C GLU A 77 15.28 -13.86 6.23
N ILE A 78 14.83 -13.99 4.98
CA ILE A 78 15.49 -14.87 4.00
C ILE A 78 16.91 -14.37 3.69
N ASP A 79 17.10 -13.07 3.51
CA ASP A 79 18.41 -12.49 3.23
C ASP A 79 19.40 -12.74 4.38
N ASP A 80 18.94 -12.61 5.63
CA ASP A 80 19.74 -12.89 6.83
C ASP A 80 20.13 -14.37 6.93
N GLU A 81 19.21 -15.29 6.61
CA GLU A 81 19.52 -16.72 6.59
C GLU A 81 20.47 -17.09 5.44
N LEU A 82 20.30 -16.49 4.25
CA LEU A 82 21.22 -16.67 3.13
C LEU A 82 22.62 -16.14 3.43
N TYR A 83 22.72 -15.00 4.13
CA TYR A 83 24.00 -14.48 4.59
C TYR A 83 24.70 -15.48 5.53
N ARG A 84 23.98 -15.99 6.54
CA ARG A 84 24.49 -17.01 7.47
C ARG A 84 24.91 -18.30 6.75
N LEU A 85 24.13 -18.76 5.78
CA LEU A 85 24.47 -19.92 4.96
C LEU A 85 25.73 -19.71 4.12
N ARG A 86 25.92 -18.51 3.55
CA ARG A 86 27.14 -18.19 2.79
C ARG A 86 28.36 -18.16 3.70
N GLN A 87 28.22 -17.59 4.89
CA GLN A 87 29.29 -17.53 5.89
C GLN A 87 29.71 -18.94 6.34
N SER A 88 28.77 -19.79 6.74
CA SER A 88 29.08 -21.15 7.18
C SER A 88 29.73 -21.99 6.07
N ASN A 89 29.29 -21.83 4.81
CA ASN A 89 29.92 -22.47 3.67
C ASN A 89 31.35 -21.94 3.40
N ALA A 90 31.61 -20.66 3.62
CA ALA A 90 32.96 -20.11 3.47
C ALA A 90 33.90 -20.69 4.54
N GLU A 91 33.42 -20.77 5.79
CA GLU A 91 34.16 -21.39 6.91
C GLU A 91 34.45 -22.86 6.65
N LEU A 92 33.45 -23.63 6.19
CA LEU A 92 33.63 -25.03 5.79
C LEU A 92 34.69 -25.21 4.71
N ARG A 93 34.66 -24.38 3.67
CA ARG A 93 35.67 -24.44 2.59
C ARG A 93 37.07 -24.14 3.10
N ALA A 94 37.20 -23.16 3.99
CA ALA A 94 38.48 -22.82 4.61
C ALA A 94 39.03 -23.98 5.43
N VAL A 95 38.19 -24.62 6.27
CA VAL A 95 38.62 -25.78 7.07
C VAL A 95 38.96 -26.99 6.18
N ALA A 96 38.19 -27.22 5.11
CA ALA A 96 38.49 -28.29 4.16
C ALA A 96 39.83 -28.09 3.42
N GLU A 97 40.20 -26.84 3.14
CA GLU A 97 41.51 -26.51 2.56
C GLU A 97 42.64 -26.76 3.57
N GLU A 98 42.46 -26.32 4.81
CA GLU A 98 43.41 -26.55 5.90
C GLU A 98 43.65 -28.05 6.14
N MET A 99 42.58 -28.86 6.12
CA MET A 99 42.68 -30.31 6.20
C MET A 99 43.45 -30.90 5.02
N ARG A 100 43.16 -30.48 3.79
CA ARG A 100 43.89 -30.97 2.61
C ARG A 100 45.38 -30.62 2.69
N GLY A 101 45.72 -29.44 3.21
CA GLY A 101 47.11 -29.06 3.50
C GLY A 101 47.78 -29.94 4.55
N SER A 102 47.10 -30.23 5.67
CA SER A 102 47.63 -31.08 6.73
C SER A 102 47.85 -32.52 6.25
N LEU A 103 46.90 -33.07 5.49
CA LEU A 103 47.01 -34.40 4.89
C LEU A 103 48.17 -34.46 3.88
N ALA A 104 48.33 -33.44 3.04
CA ALA A 104 49.46 -33.36 2.10
C ALA A 104 50.82 -33.30 2.82
N ALA A 105 50.86 -32.67 4.00
CA ALA A 105 52.03 -32.64 4.87
C ALA A 105 52.22 -33.93 5.71
N ASN A 106 51.32 -34.93 5.59
CA ASN A 106 51.25 -36.11 6.45
C ASN A 106 51.17 -35.77 7.96
N VAL A 107 50.58 -34.61 8.30
CA VAL A 107 50.32 -34.20 9.68
C VAL A 107 48.86 -34.43 9.98
N ALA A 108 48.57 -35.43 10.80
CA ALA A 108 47.23 -35.64 11.35
C ALA A 108 47.06 -34.74 12.59
N ASP A 109 46.20 -33.72 12.49
CA ASP A 109 45.83 -32.88 13.63
C ASP A 109 44.38 -33.18 14.08
N PRO A 110 44.20 -33.87 15.22
CA PRO A 110 42.87 -34.14 15.79
C PRO A 110 42.02 -32.89 16.05
N ARG A 111 42.64 -31.74 16.34
CA ARG A 111 41.90 -30.48 16.56
C ARG A 111 41.28 -29.97 15.27
N LEU A 112 41.95 -30.19 14.15
CA LEU A 112 41.46 -29.79 12.84
C LEU A 112 40.24 -30.61 12.41
N ILE A 113 40.23 -31.90 12.76
CA ILE A 113 39.06 -32.77 12.55
C ILE A 113 37.86 -32.27 13.35
N ASN A 114 38.05 -31.97 14.64
CA ASN A 114 36.97 -31.43 15.48
C ASN A 114 36.43 -30.12 14.93
N ARG A 115 37.31 -29.21 14.50
CA ARG A 115 36.92 -27.93 13.88
C ARG A 115 36.16 -28.13 12.57
N ALA A 116 36.54 -29.13 11.78
CA ALA A 116 35.82 -29.48 10.54
C ALA A 116 34.42 -29.98 10.83
N MET A 117 34.28 -30.87 11.83
CA MET A 117 32.98 -31.37 12.28
C MET A 117 32.09 -30.23 12.82
N GLU A 118 32.65 -29.31 13.60
CA GLU A 118 31.92 -28.14 14.10
C GLU A 118 31.43 -27.24 12.95
N ALA A 119 32.30 -26.97 11.96
CA ALA A 119 31.94 -26.20 10.79
C ALA A 119 30.88 -26.91 9.93
N GLU A 120 30.91 -28.24 9.83
CA GLU A 120 29.91 -29.03 9.12
C GLU A 120 28.54 -28.96 9.80
N ILE A 121 28.51 -29.10 11.13
CA ILE A 121 27.27 -28.94 11.90
C ILE A 121 26.71 -27.53 11.72
N ALA A 122 27.55 -26.50 11.82
CA ALA A 122 27.12 -25.11 11.63
C ALA A 122 26.54 -24.87 10.23
N ALA A 123 27.15 -25.45 9.19
CA ALA A 123 26.65 -25.33 7.82
C ALA A 123 25.34 -26.08 7.60
N LEU A 124 25.20 -27.30 8.14
CA LEU A 124 23.94 -28.06 8.07
C LEU A 124 22.81 -27.32 8.79
N GLN A 125 23.09 -26.73 9.95
CA GLN A 125 22.14 -25.91 10.70
C GLN A 125 21.73 -24.66 9.91
N ALA A 126 22.69 -23.95 9.33
CA ALA A 126 22.42 -22.76 8.51
C ALA A 126 21.61 -23.11 7.25
N SER A 127 21.92 -24.24 6.59
CA SER A 127 21.15 -24.72 5.42
C SER A 127 19.71 -24.99 5.81
N ARG A 128 19.50 -25.71 6.91
CA ARG A 128 18.15 -26.00 7.41
C ARG A 128 17.40 -24.74 7.80
N ALA A 129 18.06 -23.74 8.39
CA ALA A 129 17.42 -22.48 8.74
C ALA A 129 16.97 -21.70 7.50
N ALA A 130 17.81 -21.63 6.47
CA ALA A 130 17.45 -21.03 5.18
C ALA A 130 16.27 -21.76 4.52
N ASP A 131 16.30 -23.10 4.47
CA ASP A 131 15.22 -23.91 3.92
C ASP A 131 13.89 -23.67 4.65
N LEU A 132 13.92 -23.61 5.99
CA LEU A 132 12.73 -23.35 6.80
C LEU A 132 12.17 -21.94 6.61
N ALA A 133 13.04 -20.93 6.47
CA ALA A 133 12.64 -19.56 6.17
C ALA A 133 11.97 -19.47 4.80
N GLU A 134 12.55 -20.09 3.77
CA GLU A 134 11.98 -20.13 2.42
C GLU A 134 10.61 -20.84 2.42
N VAL A 135 10.52 -22.03 3.01
CA VAL A 135 9.26 -22.79 3.08
C VAL A 135 8.19 -22.00 3.83
N SER A 136 8.54 -21.35 4.93
CA SER A 136 7.61 -20.53 5.70
C SER A 136 7.10 -19.33 4.89
N ALA A 137 7.98 -18.69 4.12
CA ALA A 137 7.61 -17.60 3.21
C ALA A 137 6.70 -18.05 2.08
N VAL A 138 6.99 -19.21 1.47
CA VAL A 138 6.13 -19.82 0.43
C VAL A 138 4.74 -20.14 0.99
N ILE A 139 4.67 -20.81 2.16
CA ILE A 139 3.39 -21.14 2.80
C ILE A 139 2.60 -19.87 3.14
N ALA A 140 3.27 -18.82 3.63
CA ALA A 140 2.65 -17.54 3.91
C ALA A 140 2.09 -16.88 2.64
N GLY A 141 2.80 -16.98 1.51
CA GLY A 141 2.34 -16.47 0.21
C GLY A 141 1.19 -17.27 -0.41
N LEU A 142 1.18 -18.59 -0.24
CA LEU A 142 0.13 -19.46 -0.81
C LEU A 142 -1.19 -19.42 -0.02
N ARG A 143 -1.14 -19.22 1.30
CA ARG A 143 -2.32 -19.19 2.18
C ARG A 143 -3.45 -18.26 1.71
N PRO A 144 -3.22 -16.99 1.33
CA PRO A 144 -4.28 -16.12 0.84
C PRO A 144 -4.86 -16.59 -0.51
N LEU A 145 -4.07 -17.20 -1.38
CA LEU A 145 -4.55 -17.70 -2.68
C LEU A 145 -5.53 -18.87 -2.48
N VAL A 146 -5.20 -19.79 -1.56
CA VAL A 146 -6.06 -20.93 -1.21
C VAL A 146 -7.34 -20.45 -0.51
N ALA A 147 -7.24 -19.47 0.39
CA ALA A 147 -8.40 -18.89 1.07
C ALA A 147 -9.35 -18.19 0.09
N ASN A 148 -8.83 -17.53 -0.95
CA ASN A 148 -9.64 -16.89 -1.98
C ASN A 148 -10.29 -17.89 -2.93
N SER A 149 -9.64 -19.02 -3.25
CA SER A 149 -10.25 -20.08 -4.06
C SER A 149 -11.33 -20.88 -3.34
N ALA A 150 -11.28 -20.94 -2.00
CA ALA A 150 -12.28 -21.63 -1.17
C ALA A 150 -13.54 -20.79 -0.90
N ARG A 151 -13.53 -19.48 -1.22
CA ARG A 151 -14.75 -18.66 -1.16
C ARG A 151 -15.64 -19.07 -2.34
N PRO A 152 -16.87 -19.59 -2.11
CA PRO A 152 -17.78 -19.84 -3.21
C PRO A 152 -18.02 -18.53 -3.95
N SER A 153 -17.80 -18.56 -5.26
CA SER A 153 -18.07 -17.45 -6.17
C SER A 153 -19.56 -17.15 -6.14
N HIS A 154 -20.00 -16.29 -5.21
CA HIS A 154 -21.33 -15.72 -5.19
C HIS A 154 -21.45 -14.71 -6.33
N GLN A 155 -21.61 -15.25 -7.54
CA GLN A 155 -22.00 -14.50 -8.72
C GLN A 155 -22.89 -15.39 -9.60
N PHE A 156 -24.05 -15.77 -9.06
CA PHE A 156 -25.22 -16.00 -9.90
C PHE A 156 -26.45 -15.59 -9.10
N ARG A 157 -27.00 -14.41 -9.42
CA ARG A 157 -28.24 -13.90 -8.86
C ARG A 157 -29.39 -14.71 -9.45
N ALA A 158 -29.77 -15.80 -8.79
CA ALA A 158 -30.93 -16.62 -9.15
C ALA A 158 -32.28 -15.95 -8.78
N ALA A 159 -32.38 -14.63 -8.94
CA ALA A 159 -33.61 -13.86 -8.68
C ALA A 159 -34.13 -13.12 -9.92
N ASP A 160 -33.51 -13.32 -11.09
CA ASP A 160 -33.89 -12.63 -12.34
C ASP A 160 -34.75 -13.50 -13.29
N PHE A 161 -35.25 -14.67 -12.86
CA PHE A 161 -35.93 -15.63 -13.76
C PHE A 161 -37.36 -16.05 -13.38
N GLU A 162 -38.01 -15.44 -12.38
CA GLU A 162 -39.36 -15.89 -11.93
C GLU A 162 -40.53 -14.90 -12.15
N GLU A 163 -40.48 -13.98 -13.12
CA GLU A 163 -41.64 -13.07 -13.36
C GLU A 163 -42.12 -12.90 -14.82
N GLN A 164 -41.84 -13.85 -15.72
CA GLN A 164 -42.51 -13.85 -17.03
C GLN A 164 -42.94 -15.25 -17.48
N GLU A 165 -44.11 -15.70 -17.02
CA GLU A 165 -45.14 -16.34 -17.86
C GLU A 165 -46.51 -16.33 -17.18
#